data_AF-A0A353WXU3-F1
#
_entry.id   AF-A0A353WXU3-F1
#
_cell.length_a   1.000
_cell.length_b   1.000
_cell.length_c   1.000
_cell.angle_alpha   90.00
_cell.angle_beta   90.00
_cell.angle_gamma   90.00
#
_symmetry.space_group_name_H-M   'P 1'
#
loop_
_entity.id
_entity.type
_entity.pdbx_description
1 polymer ?
#
loop_
_entity_poly.entity_id
_entity_poly.type
_entity_poly.pdbx_seq_one_letter_code
_entity_poly.pdbx_strand_id
1 'polypeptide(L)'
;MKMNNKKLHLKIVLVIAFLASGAIIAKAQMIDPDNEFMNYLDKGRSQMENGDYELAEASFKQVLNNVNVLPAEICYYFGKNSYFLKKYKQSINWLNKYIELKGTRGQYFEESKEYLALAEDAYRDTRQTESGQELITENEVVTEFTFVEQIDCFEGDKIVCPVCRGKTVIIKQGAFGRTYETCPYCNDHGLLTCDEYNLLLQGKLEPRR
;
A
#
# COMPACT_ATOMS: atom_id res chain seq x y z
N MET A 1 62.62 -10.28 57.64
CA MET A 1 62.55 -10.05 56.19
C MET A 1 61.26 -9.27 55.90
N LYS A 2 61.34 -7.93 55.84
CA LYS A 2 60.17 -7.02 55.74
C LYS A 2 59.68 -6.97 54.30
N MET A 3 58.57 -7.65 54.01
CA MET A 3 57.88 -7.52 52.72
C MET A 3 57.20 -6.15 52.62
N ASN A 4 57.42 -5.50 51.47
CA ASN A 4 57.16 -4.09 51.22
C ASN A 4 55.69 -3.88 50.79
N ASN A 5 54.85 -3.31 51.67
CA ASN A 5 53.40 -3.13 51.48
C ASN A 5 53.01 -2.42 50.17
N LYS A 6 53.91 -1.63 49.57
CA LYS A 6 53.66 -0.95 48.28
C LYS A 6 53.47 -1.92 47.10
N LYS A 7 54.11 -3.09 47.10
CA LYS A 7 53.94 -4.09 46.03
C LYS A 7 52.63 -4.88 46.15
N LEU A 8 52.04 -4.96 47.35
CA LEU A 8 50.78 -5.64 47.59
C LEU A 8 49.60 -4.78 47.12
N HIS A 9 49.61 -3.47 47.41
CA HIS A 9 48.59 -2.54 46.95
C HIS A 9 48.58 -2.36 45.42
N LEU A 10 49.74 -2.37 44.76
CA LEU A 10 49.82 -2.24 43.30
C LEU A 10 49.20 -3.43 42.56
N LYS A 11 49.35 -4.65 43.11
CA LYS A 11 48.74 -5.85 42.54
C LYS A 11 47.22 -5.88 42.75
N ILE A 12 46.72 -5.38 43.87
CA ILE A 12 45.28 -5.33 44.17
C ILE A 12 44.57 -4.31 43.27
N VAL A 13 45.17 -3.13 43.02
CA VAL A 13 44.60 -2.13 42.10
C VAL A 13 44.55 -2.64 40.65
N LEU A 14 45.57 -3.39 40.21
CA LEU A 14 45.59 -3.98 38.86
C LEU A 14 44.54 -5.08 38.65
N VAL A 15 44.20 -5.84 39.69
CA VAL A 15 43.16 -6.90 39.61
C VAL A 15 41.75 -6.30 39.62
N ILE A 16 41.52 -5.19 40.35
CA ILE A 16 40.22 -4.50 40.37
C ILE A 16 39.96 -3.76 39.04
N ALA A 17 41.00 -3.24 38.38
CA ALA A 17 40.87 -2.61 37.07
C ALA A 17 40.50 -3.61 35.95
N PHE A 18 40.89 -4.88 36.08
CA PHE A 18 40.60 -5.92 35.07
C PHE A 18 39.20 -6.53 35.21
N LEU A 19 38.53 -6.36 36.35
CA LEU A 19 37.16 -6.83 36.58
C LEU A 19 36.09 -5.79 36.21
N ALA A 20 36.48 -4.57 35.83
CA ALA A 20 35.55 -3.48 35.47
C ALA A 20 35.32 -3.33 33.95
N SER A 21 36.02 -4.08 33.09
CA SER A 21 35.91 -3.99 31.62
C SER A 21 35.02 -5.08 30.99
N GLY A 22 34.13 -5.70 31.78
CA GLY A 22 33.25 -6.78 31.34
C GLY A 22 31.78 -6.37 31.14
N ALA A 23 31.48 -5.09 30.87
CA ALA A 23 30.15 -4.73 30.38
C ALA A 23 30.10 -4.97 28.87
N ILE A 24 29.88 -6.23 28.48
CA ILE A 24 29.45 -6.55 27.12
C ILE A 24 28.06 -5.91 26.97
N ILE A 25 28.02 -4.75 26.33
CA ILE A 25 26.76 -4.18 25.84
C ILE A 25 26.30 -5.14 24.75
N ALA A 26 25.43 -6.07 25.13
CA ALA A 26 24.57 -6.74 24.16
C ALA A 26 23.70 -5.66 23.53
N LYS A 27 24.16 -5.08 22.41
CA LYS A 27 23.26 -4.42 21.48
C LYS A 27 22.39 -5.54 20.91
N ALA A 28 21.25 -5.79 21.55
CA ALA A 28 20.13 -6.40 20.86
C ALA A 28 19.83 -5.45 19.69
N GLN A 29 20.28 -5.81 18.49
CA GLN A 29 19.81 -5.16 17.29
C GLN A 29 18.34 -5.56 17.19
N MET A 30 17.44 -4.65 17.58
CA MET A 30 16.05 -4.73 17.16
C MET A 30 16.11 -4.62 15.63
N ILE A 31 16.05 -5.76 14.95
CA ILE A 31 15.80 -5.79 13.51
C ILE A 31 14.38 -5.26 13.39
N ASP A 32 14.27 -4.00 13.00
CA ASP A 32 13.00 -3.39 12.66
C ASP A 32 12.50 -4.10 11.40
N PRO A 33 11.39 -4.87 11.46
CA PRO A 33 10.87 -5.58 10.30
C PRO A 33 10.51 -4.60 9.16
N ASP A 34 10.26 -3.31 9.43
CA ASP A 34 10.00 -2.32 8.40
C ASP A 34 11.25 -2.03 7.53
N ASN A 35 12.46 -2.31 8.03
CA ASN A 35 13.72 -1.95 7.36
C ASN A 35 14.10 -2.91 6.22
N GLU A 36 13.65 -4.16 6.26
CA GLU A 36 13.98 -5.15 5.21
C GLU A 36 13.18 -4.91 3.92
N PHE A 37 11.91 -4.52 4.02
CA PHE A 37 11.04 -4.29 2.86
C PHE A 37 11.27 -2.94 2.18
N MET A 38 11.71 -1.93 2.93
CA MET A 38 12.10 -0.64 2.35
C MET A 38 13.28 -0.79 1.39
N ASN A 39 14.17 -1.78 1.62
CA ASN A 39 15.23 -2.11 0.67
C ASN A 39 14.68 -2.60 -0.68
N TYR A 40 13.63 -3.43 -0.67
CA TYR A 40 12.97 -3.85 -1.92
C TYR A 40 12.23 -2.71 -2.61
N LEU A 41 11.64 -1.78 -1.85
CA LEU A 41 11.00 -0.59 -2.40
C LEU A 41 12.03 0.30 -3.11
N ASP A 42 13.16 0.60 -2.46
CA ASP A 42 14.24 1.42 -3.02
C ASP A 42 14.88 0.74 -4.24
N LYS A 43 15.10 -0.58 -4.16
CA LYS A 43 15.58 -1.38 -5.29
C LYS A 43 14.62 -1.31 -6.48
N GLY A 44 13.32 -1.51 -6.23
CA GLY A 44 12.29 -1.43 -7.27
C GLY A 44 12.22 -0.05 -7.90
N ARG A 45 12.37 1.02 -7.10
CA ARG A 45 12.44 2.39 -7.59
C ARG A 45 13.62 2.59 -8.55
N SER A 46 14.82 2.19 -8.15
CA SER A 46 16.01 2.34 -8.99
C SER A 46 15.90 1.54 -10.29
N GLN A 47 15.36 0.32 -10.24
CA GLN A 47 15.10 -0.49 -11.43
C GLN A 47 14.10 0.20 -12.37
N MET A 48 13.00 0.73 -11.84
CA MET A 48 12.00 1.45 -12.62
C MET A 48 12.58 2.72 -13.26
N GLU A 49 13.41 3.47 -12.52
CA GLU A 49 14.10 4.67 -13.02
C GLU A 49 15.10 4.34 -14.15
N ASN A 50 15.70 3.16 -14.11
CA ASN A 50 16.59 2.65 -15.17
C ASN A 50 15.82 2.07 -16.38
N GLY A 51 14.50 1.96 -16.31
CA GLY A 51 13.67 1.35 -17.36
C GLY A 51 13.55 -0.18 -17.27
N ASP A 52 14.08 -0.81 -16.21
CA ASP A 52 14.01 -2.24 -15.96
C ASP A 52 12.66 -2.62 -15.32
N TYR A 53 11.55 -2.39 -16.03
CA TYR A 53 10.21 -2.41 -15.46
C TYR A 53 9.78 -3.80 -14.94
N GLU A 54 10.22 -4.89 -15.57
CA GLU A 54 9.94 -6.26 -15.13
C GLU A 54 10.69 -6.59 -13.84
N LEU A 55 11.94 -6.12 -13.71
CA LEU A 55 12.73 -6.30 -12.49
C LEU A 55 12.15 -5.47 -11.34
N ALA A 56 11.74 -4.23 -11.65
CA ALA A 56 11.04 -3.37 -10.71
C ALA A 56 9.75 -4.01 -10.21
N GLU A 57 8.95 -4.60 -11.11
CA GLU A 57 7.74 -5.33 -10.75
C GLU A 57 8.03 -6.46 -9.75
N ALA A 58 9.07 -7.26 -10.00
CA ALA A 58 9.46 -8.34 -9.10
C ALA A 58 9.83 -7.80 -7.71
N SER A 59 10.60 -6.72 -7.62
CA SER A 59 10.98 -6.09 -6.35
C SER A 59 9.76 -5.52 -5.62
N PHE A 60 8.84 -4.86 -6.32
CA PHE A 60 7.61 -4.34 -5.74
C PHE A 60 6.68 -5.43 -5.21
N LYS A 61 6.59 -6.58 -5.90
CA LYS A 61 5.85 -7.75 -5.39
C LYS A 61 6.45 -8.30 -4.10
N GLN A 62 7.78 -8.24 -3.92
CA GLN A 62 8.40 -8.60 -2.64
C GLN A 62 7.95 -7.66 -1.52
N VAL A 63 7.78 -6.37 -1.78
CA VAL A 63 7.21 -5.45 -0.79
C VAL A 63 5.78 -5.87 -0.45
N LEU A 64 4.92 -6.00 -1.47
CA LEU A 64 3.49 -6.27 -1.29
C LEU A 64 3.20 -7.60 -0.57
N ASN A 65 4.01 -8.63 -0.80
CA ASN A 65 3.85 -9.94 -0.16
C ASN A 65 4.19 -9.97 1.33
N ASN A 66 4.89 -8.95 1.84
CA ASN A 66 5.44 -8.98 3.18
C ASN A 66 5.03 -7.77 4.04
N VAL A 67 4.26 -6.82 3.50
CA VAL A 67 3.73 -5.69 4.26
C VAL A 67 2.39 -6.03 4.90
N ASN A 68 2.27 -5.78 6.21
CA ASN A 68 0.99 -5.89 6.91
C ASN A 68 0.11 -4.65 6.65
N VAL A 69 0.73 -3.48 6.48
CA VAL A 69 0.05 -2.22 6.21
C VAL A 69 0.60 -1.67 4.91
N LEU A 70 -0.28 -1.44 3.94
CA LEU A 70 0.09 -0.98 2.60
C LEU A 70 0.66 0.45 2.63
N PRO A 71 1.97 0.65 2.35
CA PRO A 71 2.52 1.99 2.27
C PRO A 71 1.96 2.72 1.04
N ALA A 72 1.73 4.03 1.15
CA ALA A 72 1.24 4.80 0.01
C ALA A 72 2.27 4.82 -1.13
N GLU A 73 3.57 4.88 -0.82
CA GLU A 73 4.62 5.02 -1.84
C GLU A 73 4.67 3.83 -2.80
N ILE A 74 4.52 2.60 -2.30
CA ILE A 74 4.46 1.41 -3.16
C ILE A 74 3.27 1.48 -4.13
N CYS A 75 2.13 2.06 -3.72
CA CYS A 75 0.98 2.23 -4.63
C CYS A 75 1.32 3.11 -5.83
N TYR A 76 2.02 4.23 -5.60
CA TYR A 76 2.46 5.09 -6.70
C TYR A 76 3.47 4.39 -7.61
N TYR A 77 4.54 3.84 -7.02
CA TYR A 77 5.63 3.22 -7.79
C TYR A 77 5.17 2.00 -8.58
N PHE A 78 4.38 1.13 -7.95
CA PHE A 78 3.85 -0.05 -8.60
C PHE A 78 2.83 0.33 -9.69
N GLY A 79 1.98 1.32 -9.44
CA GLY A 79 1.03 1.84 -10.45
C GLY A 79 1.72 2.46 -11.67
N LYS A 80 2.75 3.29 -11.46
CA LYS A 80 3.54 3.88 -12.53
C LYS A 80 4.30 2.82 -13.33
N ASN A 81 4.95 1.88 -12.66
CA ASN A 81 5.64 0.77 -13.31
C ASN A 81 4.69 -0.09 -14.17
N SER A 82 3.48 -0.35 -13.66
CA SER A 82 2.45 -1.10 -14.37
C SER A 82 2.02 -0.44 -15.68
N TYR A 83 2.00 0.90 -15.73
CA TYR A 83 1.73 1.63 -16.97
C TYR A 83 2.80 1.34 -18.03
N PHE A 84 4.08 1.38 -17.67
CA PHE A 84 5.17 1.09 -18.59
C PHE A 84 5.18 -0.37 -19.06
N LEU A 85 4.71 -1.30 -18.22
CA LEU A 85 4.46 -2.70 -18.59
C LEU A 85 3.19 -2.92 -19.40
N LYS A 86 2.44 -1.87 -19.74
CA LYS A 86 1.14 -1.92 -20.42
C LYS A 86 0.05 -2.69 -19.65
N LYS A 87 0.25 -2.89 -18.35
CA LYS A 87 -0.73 -3.49 -17.44
C LYS A 87 -1.70 -2.40 -16.97
N TYR A 88 -2.44 -1.80 -17.90
CA TYR A 88 -3.18 -0.57 -17.65
C TYR A 88 -4.23 -0.69 -16.54
N LYS A 89 -4.94 -1.82 -16.47
CA LYS A 89 -5.89 -2.10 -15.38
C LYS A 89 -5.21 -2.09 -13.99
N GLN A 90 -4.05 -2.72 -13.88
CA GLN A 90 -3.24 -2.71 -12.66
C GLN A 90 -2.80 -1.27 -12.32
N SER A 91 -2.28 -0.55 -13.31
CA SER A 91 -1.87 0.85 -13.15
C SER A 91 -2.98 1.73 -12.59
N ILE A 92 -4.17 1.66 -13.19
CA ILE A 92 -5.38 2.39 -12.76
C ILE A 92 -5.70 2.10 -11.29
N ASN A 93 -5.70 0.82 -10.88
CA ASN A 93 -6.08 0.43 -9.53
C ASN A 93 -5.09 0.99 -8.48
N TRP A 94 -3.79 0.87 -8.73
CA TRP A 94 -2.76 1.30 -7.79
C TRP A 94 -2.61 2.84 -7.72
N LEU A 95 -2.73 3.53 -8.84
CA LEU A 95 -2.69 5.00 -8.86
C LEU A 95 -3.91 5.61 -8.18
N ASN A 96 -5.11 5.04 -8.38
CA ASN A 96 -6.29 5.41 -7.60
C ASN A 96 -6.08 5.18 -6.10
N LYS A 97 -5.48 4.04 -5.72
CA LYS A 97 -5.19 3.75 -4.31
C LYS A 97 -4.22 4.76 -3.69
N TYR A 98 -3.19 5.19 -4.42
CA TYR A 98 -2.29 6.26 -3.98
C TYR A 98 -3.06 7.55 -3.68
N ILE A 99 -3.92 7.97 -4.62
CA ILE A 99 -4.73 9.19 -4.51
C ILE A 99 -5.69 9.08 -3.33
N GLU A 100 -6.31 7.92 -3.11
CA GLU A 100 -7.18 7.66 -1.95
C GLU A 100 -6.42 7.83 -0.63
N LEU A 101 -5.22 7.25 -0.51
CA LEU A 101 -4.43 7.24 0.72
C LEU A 101 -3.80 8.60 1.05
N LYS A 102 -3.37 9.37 0.05
CA LYS A 102 -2.65 10.64 0.25
C LYS A 102 -3.46 11.89 -0.03
N GLY A 103 -4.51 11.77 -0.85
CA GLY A 103 -5.27 12.91 -1.35
C GLY A 103 -4.41 13.92 -2.11
N THR A 104 -4.91 15.15 -2.21
CA THR A 104 -4.28 16.25 -2.97
C THR A 104 -2.95 16.76 -2.38
N ARG A 105 -2.56 16.29 -1.20
CA ARG A 105 -1.30 16.67 -0.52
C ARG A 105 -0.19 15.63 -0.73
N GLY A 106 -0.44 14.55 -1.47
CA GLY A 106 0.57 13.55 -1.78
C GLY A 106 1.68 14.12 -2.66
N GLN A 107 2.93 13.78 -2.36
CA GLN A 107 4.11 14.23 -3.12
C GLN A 107 4.05 13.86 -4.62
N TYR A 108 3.35 12.77 -4.96
CA TYR A 108 3.17 12.28 -6.32
C TYR A 108 1.74 12.51 -6.85
N PHE A 109 0.92 13.34 -6.19
CA PHE A 109 -0.50 13.47 -6.56
C PHE A 109 -0.71 13.89 -8.02
N GLU A 110 0.01 14.92 -8.49
CA GLU A 110 -0.12 15.42 -9.85
C GLU A 110 0.32 14.37 -10.88
N GLU A 111 1.46 13.72 -10.62
CA GLU A 111 1.99 12.68 -11.49
C GLU A 111 1.11 11.41 -11.49
N SER A 112 0.51 11.05 -10.35
CA SER A 112 -0.47 9.97 -10.28
C SER A 112 -1.69 10.24 -11.15
N LYS A 113 -2.21 11.47 -11.17
CA LYS A 113 -3.33 11.81 -12.07
C LYS A 113 -2.93 11.71 -13.53
N GLU A 114 -1.72 12.15 -13.87
CA GLU A 114 -1.21 12.10 -15.24
C GLU A 114 -1.14 10.65 -15.73
N TYR A 115 -0.44 9.78 -15.01
CA TYR A 115 -0.36 8.37 -15.38
C TYR A 115 -1.70 7.66 -15.30
N LEU A 116 -2.59 8.05 -14.39
CA LEU A 116 -3.94 7.50 -14.31
C LEU A 116 -4.72 7.81 -15.58
N ALA A 117 -4.72 9.06 -16.04
CA ALA A 117 -5.38 9.46 -17.28
C ALA A 117 -4.78 8.72 -18.50
N LEU A 118 -3.44 8.63 -18.58
CA LEU A 118 -2.77 7.88 -19.65
C LEU A 118 -3.15 6.39 -19.64
N ALA A 119 -3.19 5.77 -18.46
CA ALA A 119 -3.58 4.36 -18.31
C ALA A 119 -5.06 4.14 -18.65
N GLU A 120 -5.95 5.03 -18.24
CA GLU A 120 -7.38 4.97 -18.58
C GLU A 120 -7.61 5.11 -20.08
N ASP A 121 -6.89 6.02 -20.74
CA ASP A 121 -6.96 6.21 -22.18
C ASP A 121 -6.48 4.94 -22.91
N ALA A 122 -5.30 4.45 -22.56
CA ALA A 122 -4.75 3.24 -23.16
C ALA A 122 -5.60 1.99 -22.91
N TYR A 123 -6.22 1.88 -21.72
CA TYR A 123 -7.13 0.78 -21.38
C TYR A 123 -8.43 0.82 -22.20
N ARG A 124 -8.96 2.02 -22.49
CA ARG A 124 -10.13 2.16 -23.37
C ARG A 124 -9.78 1.76 -24.81
N ASP A 125 -8.59 2.12 -25.28
CA ASP A 125 -8.15 1.80 -26.63
C ASP A 125 -7.94 0.29 -26.82
N THR A 126 -7.31 -0.41 -25.87
CA THR A 126 -7.18 -1.88 -25.92
C THR A 126 -8.54 -2.58 -25.94
N ARG A 127 -9.50 -2.10 -25.13
CA ARG A 127 -10.87 -2.64 -25.10
C ARG A 127 -11.65 -2.41 -26.40
N GLN A 128 -11.34 -1.37 -27.16
CA GLN A 128 -11.97 -1.11 -28.46
C GLN A 128 -11.38 -1.97 -29.58
N THR A 129 -10.10 -2.33 -29.49
CA THR A 129 -9.45 -3.23 -30.45
C THR A 129 -9.83 -4.71 -30.25
N GLU A 130 -10.25 -5.07 -29.04
CA GLU A 130 -10.65 -6.42 -28.64
C GLU A 130 -12.16 -6.66 -28.71
N SER A 131 -12.86 -6.00 -29.65
CA SER A 131 -14.30 -6.20 -29.91
C SER A 131 -14.57 -7.57 -30.56
N GLY A 132 -14.33 -8.63 -29.80
CA GLY A 132 -14.47 -10.03 -30.16
C GLY A 132 -14.01 -10.90 -29.01
N GLN A 133 -14.86 -11.00 -27.98
CA GLN A 133 -14.69 -11.88 -26.81
C GLN A 133 -13.34 -11.70 -26.09
N GLU A 134 -13.37 -10.97 -24.98
CA GLU A 134 -12.53 -11.28 -23.83
C GLU A 134 -12.97 -12.68 -23.36
N LEU A 135 -12.49 -13.71 -24.05
CA LEU A 135 -12.27 -15.00 -23.43
C LEU A 135 -11.34 -14.64 -22.28
N ILE A 136 -11.93 -14.60 -21.09
CA ILE A 136 -11.27 -14.88 -19.83
C ILE A 136 -10.61 -16.24 -20.06
N THR A 137 -9.47 -16.26 -20.74
CA THR A 137 -8.57 -17.38 -20.68
C THR A 137 -8.08 -17.29 -19.24
N GLU A 138 -8.33 -18.36 -18.49
CA GLU A 138 -7.95 -18.57 -17.10
C GLU A 138 -6.40 -18.47 -16.88
N ASN A 139 -5.67 -17.90 -17.83
CA ASN A 139 -4.22 -17.84 -17.95
C ASN A 139 -3.64 -16.44 -18.19
N GLU A 140 -4.44 -15.39 -18.42
CA GLU A 140 -3.92 -14.05 -18.14
C GLU A 140 -3.98 -13.89 -16.64
N VAL A 141 -2.86 -14.21 -15.99
CA VAL A 141 -2.65 -14.14 -14.56
C VAL A 141 -3.30 -12.85 -14.07
N VAL A 142 -4.51 -12.98 -13.50
CA VAL A 142 -5.07 -12.01 -12.58
C VAL A 142 -4.03 -12.01 -11.46
N THR A 143 -3.01 -11.18 -11.62
CA THR A 143 -1.94 -11.14 -10.64
C THR A 143 -2.62 -10.80 -9.33
N GLU A 144 -2.23 -11.47 -8.27
CA GLU A 144 -2.71 -11.27 -6.90
C GLU A 144 -2.81 -9.77 -6.50
N PHE A 145 -2.04 -8.93 -7.21
CA PHE A 145 -1.96 -7.48 -7.03
C PHE A 145 -2.87 -6.67 -7.95
N THR A 146 -3.72 -7.27 -8.78
CA THR A 146 -4.63 -6.53 -9.68
C THR A 146 -5.91 -6.13 -8.95
N PHE A 147 -6.28 -6.86 -7.90
CA PHE A 147 -7.44 -6.60 -7.06
C PHE A 147 -7.05 -6.84 -5.61
N VAL A 148 -6.99 -5.78 -4.80
CA VAL A 148 -7.10 -5.97 -3.35
C VAL A 148 -8.58 -6.21 -3.10
N GLU A 149 -9.02 -7.47 -3.18
CA GLU A 149 -10.44 -7.86 -3.10
C GLU A 149 -11.05 -7.58 -1.72
N GLN A 150 -10.23 -7.38 -0.69
CA GLN A 150 -10.65 -7.07 0.66
C GLN A 150 -9.65 -6.12 1.32
N ILE A 151 -10.15 -5.02 1.86
CA ILE A 151 -9.40 -4.16 2.77
C ILE A 151 -9.44 -4.82 4.15
N ASP A 152 -8.27 -5.00 4.76
CA ASP A 152 -8.16 -5.34 6.18
C ASP A 152 -8.51 -4.09 7.00
N CYS A 153 -9.67 -4.09 7.64
CA CYS A 153 -10.06 -3.01 8.56
C CYS A 153 -9.94 -3.51 9.99
N PHE A 154 -9.54 -2.62 10.91
CA PHE A 154 -9.47 -2.98 12.32
C PHE A 154 -10.87 -3.25 12.88
N GLU A 155 -10.95 -4.17 13.85
CA GLU A 155 -12.22 -4.56 14.48
C GLU A 155 -12.98 -3.33 15.01
N GLY A 156 -14.17 -3.09 14.46
CA GLY A 156 -15.05 -1.99 14.83
C GLY A 156 -15.02 -0.77 13.91
N ASP A 157 -14.18 -0.75 12.88
CA ASP A 157 -14.11 0.36 11.93
C ASP A 157 -15.41 0.54 11.15
N LYS A 158 -15.87 1.80 11.11
CA LYS A 158 -16.97 2.25 10.24
C LYS A 158 -16.39 3.08 9.11
N ILE A 159 -16.67 2.69 7.88
CA ILE A 159 -16.15 3.33 6.69
C ILE A 159 -17.22 4.28 6.13
N VAL A 160 -16.81 5.48 5.73
CA VAL A 160 -17.69 6.41 5.03
C VAL A 160 -18.08 5.82 3.68
N CYS A 161 -19.38 5.69 3.42
CA CYS A 161 -19.87 5.08 2.19
C CYS A 161 -19.37 5.87 0.96
N PRO A 162 -18.65 5.24 0.02
CA PRO A 162 -18.09 5.93 -1.14
C PRO A 162 -19.16 6.35 -2.15
N VAL A 163 -20.30 5.62 -2.21
CA VAL A 163 -21.40 5.87 -3.15
C VAL A 163 -22.08 7.21 -2.88
N CYS A 164 -22.43 7.49 -1.63
CA CYS A 164 -23.07 8.74 -1.23
C CYS A 164 -22.14 9.73 -0.53
N ARG A 165 -20.86 9.35 -0.33
CA ARG A 165 -19.84 10.14 0.36
C ARG A 165 -20.29 10.56 1.77
N GLY A 166 -20.93 9.65 2.50
CA GLY A 166 -21.46 9.91 3.84
C GLY A 166 -22.73 10.76 3.89
N LYS A 167 -23.28 11.20 2.74
CA LYS A 167 -24.43 12.11 2.71
C LYS A 167 -25.79 11.43 2.79
N THR A 168 -25.82 10.10 2.85
CA THR A 168 -27.02 9.24 2.79
C THR A 168 -27.92 9.40 1.56
N VAL A 169 -27.67 10.40 0.71
CA VAL A 169 -28.38 10.67 -0.53
C VAL A 169 -27.40 10.76 -1.71
N ILE A 170 -27.81 10.20 -2.83
CA ILE A 170 -27.18 10.32 -4.13
C ILE A 170 -27.89 11.48 -4.85
N ILE A 171 -27.11 12.48 -5.25
CA ILE A 171 -27.62 13.66 -5.94
C ILE A 171 -27.21 13.53 -7.41
N LYS A 172 -28.20 13.41 -8.30
CA LYS A 172 -27.97 13.36 -9.75
C LYS A 172 -28.43 14.67 -10.38
N GLN A 173 -27.64 15.21 -11.31
CA GLN A 173 -28.01 16.40 -12.08
C GLN A 173 -28.67 15.94 -13.38
N GLY A 174 -29.96 16.23 -13.54
CA GLY A 174 -30.72 15.95 -14.76
C GLY A 174 -31.10 17.23 -15.51
N ALA A 175 -31.75 17.05 -16.67
CA ALA A 175 -32.22 18.14 -17.53
C ALA A 175 -33.25 19.07 -16.84
N PHE A 176 -33.98 18.55 -15.85
CA PHE A 176 -35.00 19.27 -15.10
C PHE A 176 -34.57 19.70 -13.69
N GLY A 177 -33.26 19.61 -13.39
CA GLY A 177 -32.70 19.97 -12.08
C GLY A 177 -32.09 18.79 -11.35
N ARG A 178 -31.94 18.92 -10.02
CA ARG A 178 -31.33 17.89 -9.17
C ARG A 178 -32.36 16.88 -8.71
N THR A 179 -32.08 15.60 -8.91
CA THR A 179 -32.83 14.51 -8.29
C THR A 179 -32.05 13.97 -7.09
N TYR A 180 -32.80 13.62 -6.05
CA TYR A 180 -32.28 13.14 -4.77
C TYR A 180 -32.81 11.73 -4.57
N GLU A 181 -31.91 10.77 -4.48
CA GLU A 181 -32.25 9.37 -4.21
C GLU A 181 -31.54 8.96 -2.92
N THR A 182 -32.24 8.24 -2.04
CA THR A 182 -31.60 7.67 -0.85
C THR A 182 -30.55 6.64 -1.28
N CYS A 183 -29.37 6.68 -0.66
CA CYS A 183 -28.31 5.72 -0.92
C CYS A 183 -28.77 4.33 -0.48
N PRO A 184 -28.78 3.32 -1.37
CA PRO A 184 -29.30 1.99 -1.04
C PRO A 184 -28.32 1.15 -0.22
N TYR A 185 -27.04 1.53 -0.17
CA TYR A 185 -25.97 0.66 0.37
C TYR A 185 -25.61 0.97 1.82
N CYS A 186 -25.64 2.25 2.23
CA CYS A 186 -25.19 2.67 3.55
C CYS A 186 -26.30 2.69 4.60
N ASN A 187 -25.91 2.76 5.87
CA ASN A 187 -26.85 3.03 6.95
C ASN A 187 -27.33 4.51 6.94
N ASP A 188 -28.20 4.84 7.90
CA ASP A 188 -28.82 6.17 8.04
C ASP A 188 -27.82 7.28 8.44
N HIS A 189 -26.54 6.94 8.63
CA HIS A 189 -25.45 7.89 8.89
C HIS A 189 -24.43 7.96 7.74
N GLY A 190 -24.68 7.27 6.62
CA GLY A 190 -23.79 7.29 5.48
C GLY A 190 -22.56 6.40 5.66
N LEU A 191 -22.63 5.42 6.56
CA LEU A 191 -21.52 4.54 6.93
C LEU A 191 -21.80 3.09 6.51
N LEU A 192 -20.72 2.35 6.28
CA LEU A 192 -20.68 0.91 6.03
C LEU A 192 -19.81 0.25 7.11
N THR A 193 -20.08 -1.01 7.44
CA THR A 193 -19.08 -1.83 8.13
C THR A 193 -17.93 -2.18 7.17
N CYS A 194 -16.81 -2.66 7.71
CA CYS A 194 -15.72 -3.16 6.88
C CYS A 194 -16.18 -4.26 5.91
N ASP A 195 -16.94 -5.24 6.40
CA ASP A 195 -17.46 -6.33 5.58
C ASP A 195 -18.36 -5.83 4.46
N GLU A 196 -19.26 -4.89 4.77
CA GLU A 196 -20.16 -4.29 3.79
C GLU A 196 -19.38 -3.48 2.75
N TYR A 197 -18.34 -2.78 3.17
CA TYR A 197 -17.45 -2.07 2.26
C TYR A 197 -16.71 -3.03 1.32
N ASN A 198 -16.20 -4.14 1.84
CA ASN A 198 -15.56 -5.18 1.03
C ASN A 198 -16.55 -5.84 0.06
N LEU A 199 -17.78 -6.14 0.50
CA LEU A 199 -18.84 -6.64 -0.39
C LEU A 199 -19.22 -5.61 -1.45
N LEU A 200 -19.21 -4.32 -1.12
CA LEU A 200 -19.48 -3.24 -2.07
C LEU A 200 -18.39 -3.16 -3.14
N LEU A 201 -17.11 -3.28 -2.76
CA LEU A 201 -15.99 -3.33 -3.69
C LEU A 201 -16.08 -4.53 -4.64
N GLN A 202 -16.62 -5.65 -4.17
CA GLN A 202 -16.83 -6.86 -4.96
C GLN A 202 -18.12 -6.81 -5.81
N GLY A 203 -18.93 -5.76 -5.71
CA GLY A 203 -20.23 -5.67 -6.37
C GLY A 203 -21.27 -6.67 -5.85
N LYS A 204 -21.04 -7.25 -4.67
CA LYS A 204 -21.89 -8.27 -4.03
C LYS A 204 -22.75 -7.71 -2.89
N LEU A 205 -22.57 -6.44 -2.53
CA LEU A 205 -23.40 -5.82 -1.50
C LEU A 205 -24.80 -5.58 -2.05
N GLU A 206 -25.77 -6.31 -1.50
CA GLU A 206 -27.18 -6.13 -1.83
C GLU A 206 -27.71 -4.76 -1.32
N PRO A 207 -28.55 -4.08 -2.12
CA PRO A 207 -29.30 -2.91 -1.66
C PRO A 207 -30.11 -3.22 -0.40
N ARG A 208 -30.08 -2.31 0.58
CA ARG A 208 -30.88 -2.45 1.80
C ARG A 208 -32.36 -2.09 1.61
N ARG A 209 -32.68 -1.36 0.54
CA ARG A 209 -34.02 -0.83 0.22
C ARG A 209 -34.21 -0.75 -1.28
#